data_AF-A0A7G6RJB6-F1
#
_entry.id   AF-A0A7G6RJB6-F1
#
_cell.length_a   1.000
_cell.length_b   1.000
_cell.length_c   1.000
_cell.angle_alpha   90.00
_cell.angle_beta   90.00
_cell.angle_gamma   90.00
#
_symmetry.space_group_name_H-M   'P 1'
#
loop_
_entity.id
_entity.type
_entity.pdbx_description
1 polymer ?
#
loop_
_entity_poly.entity_id
_entity_poly.type
_entity_poly.pdbx_seq_one_letter_code
_entity_poly.pdbx_strand_id
1 'polypeptide(L)'
;MEELTVAQIRDLFFPIGSVIDSVTAVYTTNADLTTVIPADDTIPQIGEGTQILSVAITPKSASNKLRIRFVGEASPAAGPQALIWAIFDGSAGAIAAGHVSGLTTANGYQMSGEVEVTAGSTSAKTFSVRVGAGAGTMRMNGASSGRLFGGVCGTRLVVEEVKG
;
A
#
# COMPACT_ATOMS: atom_id res chain seq x y z
N MET A 1 17.84 -16.86 -39.44
CA MET A 1 18.15 -16.78 -38.00
C MET A 1 16.94 -16.12 -37.38
N GLU A 2 16.18 -16.83 -36.55
CA GLU A 2 15.02 -16.22 -35.88
C GLU A 2 15.54 -15.26 -34.81
N GLU A 3 15.12 -14.00 -34.89
CA GLU A 3 15.52 -12.97 -33.93
C GLU A 3 14.67 -13.10 -32.67
N LEU A 4 15.32 -13.22 -31.52
CA LEU A 4 14.63 -13.29 -30.25
C LEU A 4 14.04 -11.92 -29.89
N THR A 5 12.79 -11.93 -29.47
CA THR A 5 12.13 -10.73 -28.95
C THR A 5 12.75 -10.29 -27.62
N VAL A 6 12.60 -9.01 -27.27
CA VAL A 6 13.05 -8.47 -25.97
C VAL A 6 12.45 -9.25 -24.79
N ALA A 7 11.21 -9.72 -24.91
CA ALA A 7 10.56 -10.55 -23.90
C ALA A 7 11.23 -11.92 -23.75
N GLN A 8 11.54 -12.59 -24.87
CA GLN A 8 12.26 -13.87 -24.87
C GLN A 8 13.68 -13.73 -24.29
N ILE A 9 14.38 -12.63 -24.61
CA ILE A 9 15.69 -12.33 -24.05
C ILE A 9 15.59 -12.15 -22.52
N ARG A 10 14.67 -11.30 -22.04
CA ARG A 10 14.42 -11.13 -20.60
C ARG A 10 14.15 -12.47 -19.92
N ASP A 11 13.28 -13.28 -20.52
CA ASP A 11 12.83 -14.50 -19.88
C ASP A 11 13.91 -15.59 -19.82
N LEU A 12 14.94 -15.50 -20.66
CA LEU A 12 16.09 -16.39 -20.61
C LEU A 12 17.03 -16.10 -19.44
N PHE A 13 17.11 -14.84 -18.96
CA PHE A 13 18.09 -14.40 -17.97
C PHE A 13 17.56 -14.25 -16.54
N PHE A 14 16.24 -14.21 -16.34
CA PHE A 14 15.64 -14.14 -15.01
C PHE A 14 15.01 -15.47 -14.60
N PRO A 15 15.49 -16.12 -13.52
CA PRO A 15 14.82 -17.25 -12.89
C PRO A 15 13.40 -16.90 -12.42
N ILE A 16 12.53 -17.91 -12.33
CA ILE A 16 11.21 -17.79 -11.67
C ILE A 16 11.41 -17.24 -10.25
N GLY A 17 10.57 -16.31 -9.82
CA GLY A 17 10.68 -15.61 -8.54
C GLY A 17 11.57 -14.37 -8.54
N SER A 18 12.25 -14.06 -9.65
CA SER A 18 13.01 -12.81 -9.78
C SER A 18 12.08 -11.60 -9.83
N VAL A 19 12.46 -10.52 -9.13
CA VAL A 19 11.83 -9.21 -9.35
C VAL A 19 12.33 -8.65 -10.67
N ILE A 20 11.42 -8.37 -11.60
CA ILE A 20 11.75 -7.89 -12.95
C ILE A 20 11.39 -6.42 -13.17
N ASP A 21 10.50 -5.86 -12.35
CA ASP A 21 10.17 -4.44 -12.32
C ASP A 21 9.75 -4.05 -10.89
N SER A 22 9.96 -2.79 -10.53
CA SER A 22 9.60 -2.27 -9.20
C SER A 22 9.30 -0.78 -9.28
N VAL A 23 8.14 -0.41 -8.73
CA VAL A 23 7.73 0.98 -8.59
C VAL A 23 7.39 1.28 -7.13
N THR A 24 7.54 2.55 -6.74
CA THR A 24 7.32 2.98 -5.35
C THR A 24 6.58 4.30 -5.32
N ALA A 25 5.66 4.45 -4.36
CA ALA A 25 5.16 5.74 -3.89
C ALA A 25 5.55 5.95 -2.42
N VAL A 26 5.77 7.22 -2.05
CA VAL A 26 6.14 7.63 -0.69
C VAL A 26 5.25 8.79 -0.25
N TYR A 27 4.84 8.75 1.02
CA TYR A 27 4.09 9.80 1.69
C TYR A 27 4.81 10.17 3.00
N THR A 28 5.39 11.36 3.08
CA THR A 28 6.24 11.81 4.21
C THR A 28 5.59 12.88 5.09
N THR A 29 4.40 13.33 4.74
CA THR A 29 3.72 14.41 5.44
C THR A 29 3.17 13.92 6.78
N ASN A 30 3.32 14.73 7.83
CA ASN A 30 2.53 14.57 9.05
C ASN A 30 1.16 15.23 8.83
N ALA A 31 0.08 14.46 8.94
CA ALA A 31 -1.26 14.94 8.67
C ALA A 31 -2.29 14.31 9.61
N ASP A 32 -3.22 15.14 10.09
CA ASP A 32 -4.48 14.69 10.71
C ASP A 32 -5.45 14.21 9.62
N LEU A 33 -5.90 12.96 9.72
CA LEU A 33 -6.83 12.34 8.79
C LEU A 33 -8.13 11.98 9.52
N THR A 34 -9.25 12.49 9.02
CA THR A 34 -10.56 12.42 9.69
C THR A 34 -11.58 11.54 8.97
N THR A 35 -11.31 11.17 7.72
CA THR A 35 -12.12 10.20 6.97
C THR A 35 -11.90 8.81 7.55
N VAL A 36 -12.98 8.15 7.95
CA VAL A 36 -12.94 6.86 8.63
C VAL A 36 -12.91 5.70 7.64
N ILE A 37 -12.40 4.56 8.10
CA ILE A 37 -12.64 3.24 7.50
C ILE A 37 -13.33 2.43 8.59
N PRO A 38 -14.57 1.94 8.41
CA PRO A 38 -15.25 1.16 9.44
C PRO A 38 -14.46 -0.08 9.86
N ALA A 39 -14.44 -0.36 11.16
CA ALA A 39 -13.84 -1.57 11.73
C ALA A 39 -14.94 -2.62 11.94
N ASP A 40 -15.44 -3.20 10.84
CA ASP A 40 -16.55 -4.14 10.84
C ASP A 40 -16.37 -5.28 9.81
N ASP A 41 -17.42 -6.09 9.63
CA ASP A 41 -17.46 -7.22 8.70
C ASP A 41 -17.88 -6.77 7.28
N THR A 42 -17.25 -5.72 6.78
CA THR A 42 -17.39 -5.25 5.40
C THR A 42 -16.02 -4.97 4.78
N ILE A 43 -15.90 -5.18 3.46
CA ILE A 43 -14.68 -4.87 2.73
C ILE A 43 -14.53 -3.33 2.69
N PRO A 44 -13.37 -2.75 3.05
CA PRO A 44 -13.14 -1.32 2.90
C PRO A 44 -13.41 -0.85 1.47
N GLN A 45 -14.18 0.21 1.32
CA GLN A 45 -14.61 0.76 0.04
C GLN A 45 -13.72 1.93 -0.40
N ILE A 46 -13.62 2.16 -1.71
CA ILE A 46 -12.78 3.22 -2.30
C ILE A 46 -13.23 4.65 -1.91
N GLY A 47 -14.42 4.82 -1.34
CA GLY A 47 -14.89 6.10 -0.78
C GLY A 47 -14.44 6.35 0.66
N GLU A 48 -13.90 5.34 1.34
CA GLU A 48 -13.53 5.39 2.75
C GLU A 48 -12.06 5.75 2.94
N GLY A 49 -11.74 6.25 4.13
CA GLY A 49 -10.39 6.70 4.45
C GLY A 49 -9.86 7.81 3.54
N THR A 50 -8.60 8.16 3.76
CA THR A 50 -7.86 9.10 2.90
C THR A 50 -6.87 8.31 2.06
N GLN A 51 -6.90 8.50 0.74
CA GLN A 51 -5.86 7.98 -0.15
C GLN A 51 -4.57 8.76 0.08
N ILE A 52 -3.52 8.06 0.51
CA ILE A 52 -2.21 8.66 0.80
C ILE A 52 -1.12 8.24 -0.19
N LEU A 53 -1.33 7.14 -0.91
CA LEU A 53 -0.37 6.60 -1.87
C LEU A 53 -1.10 6.11 -3.12
N SER A 54 -0.48 6.33 -4.29
CA SER A 54 -0.91 5.75 -5.56
C SER A 54 0.31 5.59 -6.47
N VAL A 55 0.44 4.44 -7.11
CA VAL A 55 1.52 4.15 -8.06
C VAL A 55 1.02 3.21 -9.15
N ALA A 56 1.49 3.41 -10.38
CA ALA A 56 1.17 2.55 -11.50
C ALA A 56 2.37 1.69 -11.91
N ILE A 57 2.10 0.45 -12.30
CA ILE A 57 3.07 -0.49 -12.89
C ILE A 57 2.49 -1.04 -14.19
N THR A 58 3.33 -1.22 -15.21
CA THR A 58 2.96 -1.87 -16.48
C THR A 58 3.66 -3.22 -16.55
N PRO A 59 2.94 -4.33 -16.27
CA PRO A 59 3.54 -5.65 -16.22
C PRO A 59 4.16 -6.03 -17.56
N LYS A 60 5.31 -6.69 -17.51
CA LYS A 60 6.01 -7.22 -18.66
C LYS A 60 5.53 -8.62 -19.08
N SER A 61 4.74 -9.30 -18.25
CA SER A 61 3.97 -10.50 -18.64
C SER A 61 2.66 -10.60 -17.87
N ALA A 62 1.60 -11.06 -18.53
CA ALA A 62 0.33 -11.40 -17.90
C ALA A 62 0.44 -12.58 -16.91
N SER A 63 1.45 -13.45 -17.06
CA SER A 63 1.68 -14.60 -16.17
C SER A 63 2.40 -14.25 -14.87
N ASN A 64 3.01 -13.06 -14.79
CA ASN A 64 3.78 -12.66 -13.61
C ASN A 64 2.86 -12.35 -12.42
N LYS A 65 3.47 -12.32 -11.23
CA LYS A 65 2.81 -11.85 -10.02
C LYS A 65 3.15 -10.39 -9.79
N LEU A 66 2.21 -9.66 -9.23
CA LEU A 66 2.44 -8.33 -8.68
C LEU A 66 2.40 -8.48 -7.17
N ARG A 67 3.52 -8.20 -6.51
CA ARG A 67 3.64 -8.18 -5.05
C ARG A 67 3.54 -6.74 -4.58
N ILE A 68 2.50 -6.44 -3.82
CA ILE A 68 2.20 -5.12 -3.31
C ILE A 68 2.49 -5.11 -1.81
N ARG A 69 3.42 -4.26 -1.37
CA ARG A 69 3.81 -4.10 0.04
C ARG A 69 3.57 -2.69 0.52
N PHE A 70 2.91 -2.58 1.66
CA PHE A 70 2.66 -1.34 2.37
C PHE A 70 3.37 -1.34 3.72
N VAL A 71 3.99 -0.20 4.06
CA VAL A 71 4.46 0.09 5.42
C VAL A 71 4.25 1.57 5.73
N GLY A 72 3.79 1.87 6.93
CA GLY A 72 3.61 3.22 7.43
C GLY A 72 3.55 3.24 8.95
N GLU A 73 3.46 4.44 9.50
CA GLU A 73 3.25 4.65 10.92
C GLU A 73 2.11 5.65 11.12
N ALA A 74 1.23 5.34 12.08
CA ALA A 74 0.16 6.24 12.47
C ALA A 74 0.04 6.33 13.98
N SER A 75 -0.45 7.46 14.47
CA SER A 75 -0.84 7.62 15.86
C SER A 75 -2.33 7.93 15.99
N PRO A 76 -3.00 7.42 17.05
CA PRO A 76 -4.40 7.72 17.28
C PRO A 76 -4.56 9.10 17.91
N ALA A 77 -5.63 9.83 17.55
CA ALA A 77 -5.95 11.09 18.22
C ALA A 77 -6.66 10.90 19.56
N ALA A 78 -7.22 9.71 19.80
CA ALA A 78 -7.76 9.26 21.07
C ALA A 78 -7.54 7.75 21.19
N GLY A 79 -7.25 7.24 22.39
CA GLY A 79 -7.14 5.79 22.64
C GLY A 79 -8.37 5.25 23.40
N PRO A 80 -8.83 4.00 23.13
CA PRO A 80 -8.38 3.09 22.07
C PRO A 80 -9.02 3.41 20.70
N GLN A 81 -8.28 3.21 19.61
CA GLN A 81 -8.75 3.47 18.24
C GLN A 81 -8.14 2.49 17.24
N ALA A 82 -8.95 1.93 16.34
CA ALA A 82 -8.43 1.11 15.24
C ALA A 82 -7.78 2.02 14.20
N LEU A 83 -6.51 1.76 13.87
CA LEU A 83 -5.77 2.44 12.80
C LEU A 83 -5.68 1.47 11.62
N ILE A 84 -6.39 1.80 10.54
CA ILE A 84 -6.69 0.87 9.45
C ILE A 84 -5.97 1.30 8.18
N TRP A 85 -5.46 0.33 7.44
CA TRP A 85 -4.94 0.49 6.09
C TRP A 85 -5.67 -0.44 5.12
N ALA A 86 -5.78 -0.03 3.87
CA ALA A 86 -6.40 -0.80 2.80
C ALA A 86 -5.71 -0.55 1.45
N ILE A 87 -5.33 -1.63 0.76
CA ILE A 87 -4.73 -1.64 -0.58
C ILE A 87 -5.84 -1.84 -1.61
N PHE A 88 -5.86 -1.02 -2.65
CA PHE A 88 -6.80 -1.08 -3.77
C PHE A 88 -6.05 -1.23 -5.10
N ASP A 89 -6.69 -1.87 -6.07
CA ASP A 89 -6.21 -2.06 -7.45
C ASP A 89 -7.02 -1.26 -8.48
N GLY A 90 -7.82 -0.29 -8.00
CA GLY A 90 -8.76 0.50 -8.81
C GLY A 90 -10.20 -0.03 -8.78
N SER A 91 -10.45 -1.21 -8.20
CA SER A 91 -11.80 -1.69 -7.91
C SER A 91 -12.43 -0.98 -6.70
N ALA A 92 -13.75 -1.18 -6.51
CA ALA A 92 -14.49 -0.54 -5.44
C ALA A 92 -14.07 -1.03 -4.03
N GLY A 93 -13.72 -2.31 -3.91
CA GLY A 93 -13.31 -2.92 -2.66
C GLY A 93 -11.78 -3.07 -2.56
N ALA A 94 -11.26 -3.01 -1.34
CA ALA A 94 -9.85 -3.29 -1.10
C ALA A 94 -9.50 -4.76 -1.40
N ILE A 95 -8.31 -4.99 -1.95
CA ILE A 95 -7.75 -6.33 -2.19
C ILE A 95 -6.96 -6.87 -0.99
N ALA A 96 -6.60 -6.00 -0.05
CA ALA A 96 -6.05 -6.35 1.24
C ALA A 96 -6.27 -5.21 2.22
N ALA A 97 -6.51 -5.54 3.49
CA ALA A 97 -6.67 -4.57 4.55
C ALA A 97 -6.18 -5.15 5.88
N GLY A 98 -5.88 -4.28 6.82
CA GLY A 98 -5.50 -4.66 8.16
C GLY A 98 -5.54 -3.46 9.09
N HIS A 99 -5.40 -3.73 10.38
CA HIS A 99 -5.38 -2.66 11.37
C HIS A 99 -4.41 -2.97 12.51
N VAL A 100 -4.08 -1.92 13.25
CA VAL A 100 -3.46 -2.01 14.57
C VAL A 100 -4.34 -1.27 15.58
N SER A 101 -4.43 -1.80 16.80
CA SER A 101 -5.15 -1.16 17.90
C SER A 101 -4.28 -0.10 18.55
N GLY A 102 -4.54 1.17 18.23
CA GLY A 102 -3.91 2.31 18.88
C GLY A 102 -4.45 2.52 20.29
N LEU A 103 -3.81 1.89 21.28
CA LEU A 103 -4.29 1.88 22.68
C LEU A 103 -4.08 3.22 23.41
N THR A 104 -3.08 4.00 23.00
CA THR A 104 -2.69 5.23 23.68
C THR A 104 -2.61 6.38 22.70
N THR A 105 -3.29 7.48 23.01
CA THR A 105 -3.27 8.71 22.24
C THR A 105 -1.84 9.15 21.92
N ALA A 106 -1.60 9.59 20.69
CA ALA A 106 -0.33 10.13 20.21
C ALA A 106 0.87 9.15 20.22
N ASN A 107 0.70 7.88 20.61
CA ASN A 107 1.72 6.86 20.41
C ASN A 107 1.77 6.43 18.95
N GLY A 108 2.98 6.23 18.42
CA GLY A 108 3.21 5.70 17.07
C GLY A 108 2.99 4.19 17.02
N TYR A 109 2.25 3.74 16.01
CA TYR A 109 2.02 2.33 15.71
C TYR A 109 2.34 2.06 14.25
N GLN A 110 3.21 1.09 14.00
CA GLN A 110 3.52 0.65 12.66
C GLN A 110 2.33 -0.12 12.06
N MET A 111 2.01 0.21 10.82
CA MET A 111 1.02 -0.48 10.00
C MET A 111 1.74 -1.07 8.79
N SER A 112 1.51 -2.35 8.50
CA SER A 112 2.10 -3.00 7.34
C SER A 112 1.22 -4.12 6.80
N GLY A 113 1.37 -4.39 5.52
CA GLY A 113 0.63 -5.44 4.83
C GLY A 113 1.23 -5.78 3.49
N GLU A 114 0.88 -6.97 3.00
CA GLU A 114 1.31 -7.48 1.71
C GLU A 114 0.17 -8.25 1.04
N VAL A 115 0.09 -8.15 -0.29
CA VAL A 115 -0.78 -8.99 -1.12
C VAL A 115 -0.11 -9.27 -2.45
N GLU A 116 -0.28 -10.50 -2.95
CA GLU A 116 0.13 -10.88 -4.30
C GLU A 116 -1.10 -11.11 -5.18
N VAL A 117 -1.07 -10.54 -6.39
CA VAL A 117 -2.08 -10.76 -7.42
C VAL A 117 -1.41 -11.21 -8.72
N THR A 118 -2.14 -11.94 -9.56
CA THR A 118 -1.65 -12.21 -10.92
C THR A 118 -1.75 -10.93 -11.75
N ALA A 119 -0.74 -10.64 -12.57
CA ALA A 119 -0.77 -9.51 -13.50
C ALA A 119 -1.98 -9.64 -14.45
N GLY A 120 -2.18 -10.78 -15.11
CA GLY A 120 -3.35 -11.06 -15.95
C GLY A 120 -3.45 -10.21 -17.23
N SER A 121 -2.62 -9.17 -17.38
CA SER A 121 -2.45 -8.36 -18.58
C SER A 121 -1.11 -7.62 -18.53
N THR A 122 -0.68 -7.06 -19.66
CA THR A 122 0.47 -6.15 -19.77
C THR A 122 0.05 -4.67 -19.81
N SER A 123 -1.23 -4.38 -19.56
CA SER A 123 -1.74 -3.02 -19.44
C SER A 123 -1.31 -2.40 -18.09
N ALA A 124 -1.15 -1.07 -18.05
CA ALA A 124 -0.88 -0.35 -16.82
C ALA A 124 -1.95 -0.66 -15.75
N LYS A 125 -1.50 -0.93 -14.53
CA LYS A 125 -2.32 -1.15 -13.33
C LYS A 125 -1.91 -0.15 -12.28
N THR A 126 -2.89 0.46 -11.63
CA THR A 126 -2.66 1.41 -10.54
C THR A 126 -3.05 0.77 -9.22
N PHE A 127 -2.14 0.83 -8.26
CA PHE A 127 -2.40 0.44 -6.88
C PHE A 127 -2.39 1.67 -5.99
N SER A 128 -3.26 1.71 -5.01
CA SER A 128 -3.35 2.80 -4.06
C SER A 128 -3.55 2.29 -2.64
N VAL A 129 -3.11 3.09 -1.67
CA VAL A 129 -3.39 2.82 -0.25
C VAL A 129 -4.23 3.94 0.32
N ARG A 130 -5.29 3.51 1.01
CA ARG A 130 -6.11 4.38 1.87
C ARG A 130 -5.88 4.01 3.32
N VAL A 131 -5.89 5.02 4.17
CA VAL A 131 -5.77 4.87 5.61
C VAL A 131 -6.86 5.65 6.30
N GLY A 132 -7.26 5.19 7.48
CA GLY A 132 -8.27 5.87 8.29
C GLY A 132 -8.34 5.25 9.66
N ALA A 133 -8.95 5.98 10.59
CA ALA A 133 -9.34 5.40 11.85
C ALA A 133 -10.70 4.69 11.73
N GLY A 134 -10.95 3.70 12.61
CA GLY A 134 -12.27 3.09 12.80
C GLY A 134 -13.35 4.11 13.16
N ALA A 135 -12.96 5.13 13.94
CA ALA A 135 -13.76 6.30 14.27
C ALA A 135 -12.81 7.44 14.66
N GLY A 136 -13.18 8.70 14.44
CA GLY A 136 -12.36 9.86 14.86
C GLY A 136 -11.16 10.12 13.94
N THR A 137 -10.07 10.64 14.51
CA THR A 137 -8.89 11.12 13.75
C THR A 137 -7.68 10.22 13.97
N MET A 138 -6.98 9.86 12.90
CA MET A 138 -5.61 9.31 12.98
C MET A 138 -4.60 10.34 12.46
N ARG A 139 -3.34 10.19 12.84
CA ARG A 139 -2.23 11.00 12.32
C ARG A 139 -1.22 10.12 11.62
N MET A 140 -0.89 10.44 10.37
CA MET A 140 0.17 9.72 9.66
C MET A 140 1.54 10.31 9.98
N ASN A 141 2.57 9.46 10.05
CA ASN A 141 4.00 9.85 10.11
C ASN A 141 4.38 10.78 11.28
N GLY A 142 3.55 10.81 12.32
CA GLY A 142 3.57 11.89 13.29
C GLY A 142 2.66 11.66 14.49
N ALA A 143 2.75 12.59 15.43
CA ALA A 143 1.92 12.72 16.60
C ALA A 143 1.35 14.15 16.68
N SER A 144 0.58 14.43 17.74
CA SER A 144 0.05 15.79 17.99
C SER A 144 1.16 16.83 18.18
N SER A 145 2.36 16.41 18.60
CA SER A 145 3.53 17.27 18.77
C SER A 145 4.30 17.54 17.48
N GLY A 146 3.95 16.88 16.37
CA GLY A 146 4.58 17.07 15.07
C GLY A 146 5.06 15.77 14.42
N ARG A 147 5.92 15.91 13.41
CA ARG A 147 6.48 14.79 12.65
C ARG A 147 7.42 13.94 13.50
N LEU A 148 7.39 12.62 13.30
CA LEU A 148 8.33 11.70 13.94
C LEU A 148 9.67 11.65 13.20
N PHE A 149 10.75 11.41 13.94
CA PHE A 149 12.11 11.21 13.42
C PHE A 149 12.59 12.31 12.45
N GLY A 150 12.25 13.57 12.70
CA GLY A 150 12.65 14.66 11.81
C GLY A 150 12.03 14.58 10.40
N GLY A 151 10.97 13.78 10.22
CA GLY A 151 10.25 13.61 8.96
C GLY A 151 10.68 12.42 8.11
N VAL A 152 11.60 11.57 8.60
CA VAL A 152 11.96 10.32 7.89
C VAL A 152 11.06 9.14 8.22
N CYS A 153 10.09 9.33 9.13
CA CYS A 153 8.96 8.42 9.35
C CYS A 153 8.03 8.45 8.12
N GLY A 154 8.51 8.00 6.96
CA GLY A 154 7.74 8.02 5.71
C GLY A 154 6.96 6.75 5.51
N THR A 155 5.72 6.88 5.03
CA THR A 155 4.90 5.75 4.58
C THR A 155 5.28 5.40 3.14
N ARG A 156 5.35 4.11 2.82
CA ARG A 156 5.77 3.60 1.51
C ARG A 156 4.81 2.52 0.98
N LEU A 157 4.56 2.59 -0.33
CA LEU A 157 3.95 1.52 -1.12
C LEU A 157 4.97 1.08 -2.15
N VAL A 158 5.26 -0.22 -2.18
CA VAL A 158 6.11 -0.85 -3.20
C VAL A 158 5.27 -1.84 -3.99
N VAL A 159 5.33 -1.76 -5.31
CA VAL A 159 4.74 -2.75 -6.20
C VAL A 159 5.85 -3.35 -7.04
N GLU A 160 6.07 -4.64 -6.89
CA GLU A 160 7.06 -5.41 -7.64
C GLU A 160 6.36 -6.35 -8.61
N GLU A 161 6.87 -6.42 -9.84
CA GLU A 161 6.55 -7.52 -10.73
C GLU A 161 7.53 -8.66 -10.50
N VAL A 162 7.01 -9.80 -10.07
CA VAL A 162 7.75 -11.02 -9.78
C VAL A 162 7.49 -12.01 -10.89
N LYS A 163 8.55 -12.54 -11.48
CA LYS A 163 8.47 -13.53 -12.55
C LYS A 163 7.75 -14.79 -12.08
N GLY A 164 6.68 -15.14 -12.79
CA GLY A 164 5.93 -16.39 -12.61
C GLY A 164 6.61 -17.59 -13.24
#